data_AF-A0A2N1QYX7-F1
#
_entry.id   AF-A0A2N1QYX7-F1
#
_cell.length_a   1.000
_cell.length_b   1.000
_cell.length_c   1.000
_cell.angle_alpha   90.00
_cell.angle_beta   90.00
_cell.angle_gamma   90.00
#
_symmetry.space_group_name_H-M   'P 1'
#
loop_
_entity.id
_entity.type
_entity.pdbx_description
1 polymer ?
#
loop_
_entity_poly.entity_id
_entity_poly.type
_entity_poly.pdbx_seq_one_letter_code
_entity_poly.pdbx_strand_id
1 'polypeptide(L)'
;MPKYKKPVKSVTDSLKSGRCLSIEVVPPPRGGDLESIMTAVETISPHNPSFVSVTDHPGGRAWADSADGPRRVALRTKPGTLGTAVAL
;
A
#
# COMPACT_ATOMS: atom_id res chain seq x y z
N MET A 1 -9.29 29.87 -15.37
CA MET A 1 -8.83 28.85 -16.35
C MET A 1 -8.64 27.51 -15.63
N PRO A 2 -9.28 26.41 -16.06
CA PRO A 2 -9.07 25.12 -15.41
C PRO A 2 -7.70 24.56 -15.83
N LYS A 3 -6.87 24.19 -14.85
CA LYS A 3 -5.56 23.55 -15.07
C LYS A 3 -5.79 22.18 -15.72
N TYR A 4 -5.22 21.97 -16.90
CA TYR A 4 -5.29 20.70 -17.63
C TYR A 4 -4.58 19.60 -16.81
N LYS A 5 -5.35 18.72 -16.13
CA LYS A 5 -4.80 17.51 -15.51
C LYS A 5 -4.49 16.52 -16.63
N LYS A 6 -3.24 16.09 -16.75
CA LYS A 6 -2.87 14.97 -17.63
C LYS A 6 -3.80 13.78 -17.32
N PRO A 7 -4.35 13.09 -18.32
CA PRO A 7 -5.18 11.92 -18.09
C PRO A 7 -4.34 10.83 -17.43
N VAL A 8 -4.79 10.36 -16.27
CA VAL A 8 -4.19 9.22 -15.58
C VAL A 8 -4.55 7.97 -16.38
N LYS A 9 -3.54 7.19 -16.81
CA LYS A 9 -3.78 5.89 -17.46
C LYS A 9 -4.42 4.95 -16.44
N SER A 10 -5.51 4.28 -16.84
CA SER A 10 -6.07 3.22 -16.02
C SER A 10 -5.14 1.99 -16.01
N VAL A 11 -5.28 1.13 -15.01
CA VAL A 11 -4.59 -0.18 -14.98
C VAL A 11 -4.92 -0.98 -16.25
N THR A 12 -6.18 -0.95 -16.69
CA THR A 12 -6.60 -1.64 -17.92
C THR A 12 -5.92 -1.09 -19.17
N ASP A 13 -5.60 0.20 -19.23
CA ASP A 13 -4.89 0.79 -20.36
C ASP A 13 -3.41 0.42 -20.35
N SER A 14 -2.80 0.33 -19.17
CA SER A 14 -1.44 -0.20 -19.02
C SER A 14 -1.37 -1.64 -19.53
N LEU A 15 -2.29 -2.51 -19.10
CA LEU A 15 -2.29 -3.93 -19.48
C LEU A 15 -2.46 -4.19 -20.98
N LYS A 16 -3.18 -3.33 -21.71
CA LYS A 16 -3.33 -3.44 -23.18
C LYS A 16 -2.02 -3.26 -23.96
N SER A 17 -0.99 -2.66 -23.35
CA SER A 17 0.27 -2.32 -24.03
C SER A 17 1.29 -3.48 -24.13
N GLY A 18 0.95 -4.67 -23.63
CA GLY A 18 1.73 -5.90 -23.77
C GLY A 18 2.70 -6.16 -22.61
N ARG A 19 3.73 -5.31 -22.44
CA ARG A 19 4.72 -5.50 -21.34
C ARG A 19 4.46 -4.53 -20.20
N CYS A 20 4.07 -5.08 -19.04
CA CYS A 20 3.84 -4.33 -17.81
C CYS A 20 4.81 -4.78 -16.71
N LEU A 21 5.33 -3.81 -15.97
CA LEU A 21 5.99 -4.01 -14.69
C LEU A 21 5.10 -3.35 -13.64
N SER A 22 4.71 -4.05 -12.59
CA SER A 22 3.99 -3.46 -11.46
C SER A 22 4.71 -3.78 -10.17
N ILE A 23 4.56 -2.91 -9.17
CA ILE A 23 5.05 -3.16 -7.82
C ILE A 23 3.89 -3.18 -6.83
N GLU A 24 4.03 -3.98 -5.79
CA GLU A 24 3.11 -4.06 -4.68
C GLU A 24 3.83 -3.68 -3.39
N VAL A 25 3.18 -2.82 -2.60
CA VAL A 25 3.72 -2.25 -1.38
C VAL A 25 2.87 -2.68 -0.20
N VAL A 26 3.52 -3.15 0.86
CA VAL A 26 2.85 -3.40 2.14
C VAL A 26 2.89 -2.12 2.97
N PRO A 27 1.73 -1.58 3.41
CA PRO A 27 1.71 -0.37 4.21
C PRO A 27 2.40 -0.59 5.56
N PRO A 28 2.95 0.47 6.17
CA PRO A 28 3.70 0.33 7.39
C PRO A 28 2.75 -0.04 8.56
N PRO A 29 3.28 -0.60 9.65
CA PRO A 29 2.50 -0.74 10.87
C PRO A 29 2.01 0.64 11.37
N ARG A 30 1.02 0.66 12.27
CA ARG A 30 0.50 1.91 12.85
C ARG A 30 1.64 2.69 13.51
N GLY A 31 1.78 3.97 13.15
CA GLY A 31 2.86 4.84 13.66
C GLY A 31 4.23 4.56 13.03
N GLY A 32 4.29 3.67 12.03
CA GLY A 32 5.50 3.42 11.24
C GLY A 32 5.77 4.53 10.23
N ASP A 33 6.97 4.49 9.68
CA ASP A 33 7.50 5.53 8.79
C ASP A 33 7.04 5.33 7.33
N LEU A 34 6.31 6.32 6.81
CA LEU A 34 5.88 6.35 5.41
C LEU A 34 7.04 6.72 4.47
N GLU A 35 8.02 7.50 4.94
CA GLU A 35 9.14 7.99 4.12
C GLU A 35 9.96 6.82 3.57
N SER A 36 10.25 5.82 4.40
CA SER A 36 10.92 4.58 3.98
C SER A 36 10.27 3.90 2.77
N ILE A 37 8.93 3.91 2.69
CA ILE A 37 8.17 3.34 1.57
C ILE A 37 8.29 4.24 0.34
N MET A 38 8.15 5.55 0.52
CA MET A 38 8.28 6.51 -0.59
C MET A 38 9.67 6.42 -1.22
N THR A 39 10.74 6.37 -0.42
CA THR A 39 12.12 6.21 -0.91
C THR A 39 12.30 4.89 -1.66
N ALA A 40 11.70 3.79 -1.19
CA ALA A 40 11.76 2.51 -1.88
C ALA A 40 11.06 2.57 -3.26
N VAL A 41 9.90 3.21 -3.35
CA VAL A 41 9.18 3.41 -4.62
C VAL A 41 9.97 4.32 -5.57
N GLU A 42 10.55 5.41 -5.07
CA GLU A 42 11.41 6.31 -5.85
C GLU A 42 12.63 5.59 -6.42
N THR A 43 13.25 4.69 -5.64
CA THR A 43 14.39 3.88 -6.09
C THR A 43 14.02 3.00 -7.29
N ILE A 44 12.77 2.53 -7.36
CA ILE A 44 12.28 1.65 -8.45
C ILE A 44 11.72 2.46 -9.63
N SER A 45 11.35 3.72 -9.41
CA SER A 45 10.75 4.62 -10.41
C SER A 45 11.49 4.68 -11.77
N PRO A 46 12.84 4.65 -11.84
CA PRO A 46 13.57 4.63 -13.12
C PRO A 46 13.24 3.42 -14.02
N HIS A 47 12.72 2.33 -13.47
CA HIS A 47 12.27 1.16 -14.23
C HIS A 47 10.86 1.32 -14.82
N ASN A 48 10.23 2.48 -14.60
CA ASN A 48 8.95 2.88 -15.16
C ASN A 48 7.83 1.86 -14.89
N PRO A 49 7.54 1.55 -13.60
CA PRO A 49 6.43 0.67 -13.26
C PRO A 49 5.11 1.27 -13.79
N SER A 50 4.29 0.41 -14.37
CA SER A 50 3.01 0.75 -15.00
C SER A 50 1.93 1.12 -13.98
N PHE A 51 2.02 0.61 -12.75
CA PHE A 51 1.19 0.98 -11.60
C PHE A 51 1.82 0.45 -10.30
N VAL A 52 1.46 1.08 -9.19
CA VAL A 52 1.79 0.67 -7.82
C VAL A 52 0.50 0.25 -7.14
N SER A 53 0.55 -0.86 -6.40
CA SER A 53 -0.57 -1.34 -5.59
C SER A 53 -0.19 -1.35 -4.11
N VAL A 54 -1.17 -1.15 -3.23
CA VAL A 54 -0.98 -1.21 -1.79
C VAL A 54 -1.80 -2.36 -1.25
N THR A 55 -1.17 -3.29 -0.53
CA THR A 55 -1.87 -4.45 0.03
C THR A 55 -2.87 -4.02 1.10
N ASP A 56 -4.06 -4.61 1.10
CA ASP A 56 -4.99 -4.53 2.22
C ASP A 56 -5.15 -5.92 2.87
N HIS A 57 -4.27 -6.23 3.81
CA HIS A 57 -4.38 -7.46 4.60
C HIS A 57 -5.23 -7.22 5.84
N PRO A 58 -6.31 -8.00 6.06
CA PRO A 58 -7.11 -7.89 7.27
C PRO A 58 -6.26 -8.20 8.51
N GLY A 59 -6.55 -7.47 9.59
CA GLY A 59 -5.89 -7.69 10.87
C GLY A 59 -6.13 -9.13 11.33
N GLY A 60 -5.04 -9.85 11.59
CA GLY A 60 -5.09 -11.24 12.06
C GLY A 60 -5.64 -11.35 13.49
N ARG A 61 -5.47 -12.53 14.10
CA ARG A 61 -5.75 -12.72 15.53
C ARG A 61 -4.46 -13.07 16.26
N ALA A 62 -4.22 -12.43 17.40
CA ALA A 62 -3.13 -12.77 18.30
C ALA A 62 -3.68 -13.37 19.60
N TRP A 63 -2.85 -14.15 20.30
CA TRP A 63 -3.12 -14.53 21.68
C TRP A 63 -2.55 -13.44 22.58
N ALA A 64 -3.37 -12.93 23.50
CA ALA A 64 -2.95 -11.98 24.52
C ALA A 64 -3.26 -12.55 25.90
N ASP A 65 -2.33 -12.36 26.83
CA ASP A 65 -2.54 -12.75 28.22
C ASP A 65 -3.68 -11.93 28.84
N SER A 66 -4.45 -12.57 29.71
CA SER A 66 -5.56 -11.95 30.43
C SER A 66 -5.70 -12.59 31.82
N ALA A 67 -6.48 -11.96 32.69
CA ALA A 67 -6.68 -12.40 34.07
C ALA A 67 -7.18 -13.86 34.19
N ASP A 68 -7.95 -14.33 33.20
CA ASP A 68 -8.49 -15.70 33.16
C ASP A 68 -7.70 -16.63 32.22
N GLY A 69 -6.47 -16.25 31.83
CA GLY A 69 -5.63 -16.96 30.87
C GLY A 69 -5.63 -16.36 29.45
N PRO A 70 -4.86 -16.95 28.51
CA PRO A 70 -4.68 -16.40 27.17
C PRO A 70 -5.99 -16.34 26.37
N ARG A 71 -6.24 -15.21 25.71
CA ARG A 71 -7.44 -14.99 24.88
C ARG A 71 -7.07 -14.57 23.47
N ARG A 72 -7.86 -14.97 22.47
CA ARG A 72 -7.70 -14.51 21.08
C ARG A 72 -8.23 -13.08 20.96
N VAL A 73 -7.35 -12.13 20.65
CA VAL A 73 -7.69 -10.74 20.37
C VAL A 73 -7.52 -10.44 18.88
N ALA A 74 -8.40 -9.60 18.34
CA ALA A 74 -8.23 -9.11 16.98
C ALA A 74 -7.04 -8.15 16.94
N LEU A 75 -6.07 -8.42 16.07
CA LEU A 75 -5.05 -7.44 15.74
C LEU A 75 -5.72 -6.32 14.95
N ARG A 76 -5.48 -5.07 15.35
CA ARG A 76 -5.98 -3.91 14.60
C ARG A 76 -5.40 -3.95 13.18
N THR A 77 -6.24 -3.72 12.17
CA THR A 77 -5.80 -3.54 10.78
C THR A 77 -4.73 -2.45 10.69
N LYS A 78 -3.80 -2.57 9.74
CA LYS A 78 -2.81 -1.52 9.46
C LYS A 78 -3.58 -0.28 8.95
N PRO A 79 -3.81 0.76 9.77
CA PRO A 79 -4.63 1.90 9.35
C PRO A 79 -3.96 2.71 8.22
N GLY A 80 -2.66 2.49 8.02
CA GLY A 80 -1.85 3.18 7.02
C GLY A 80 -2.22 2.80 5.59
N THR A 81 -2.95 1.71 5.33
CA THR A 81 -3.27 1.25 3.96
C THR A 81 -3.83 2.37 3.08
N LEU A 82 -4.90 3.04 3.55
CA LEU A 82 -5.50 4.13 2.78
C LEU A 82 -4.60 5.36 2.70
N GLY A 83 -3.89 5.69 3.79
CA GLY A 83 -2.96 6.82 3.81
C GLY A 83 -1.78 6.64 2.84
N THR A 84 -1.19 5.45 2.80
CA THR A 84 -0.14 5.06 1.86
C THR A 84 -0.66 5.06 0.43
N ALA A 85 -1.87 4.54 0.18
CA ALA A 85 -2.46 4.53 -1.16
C ALA A 85 -2.78 5.94 -1.70
N VAL A 86 -3.06 6.91 -0.83
CA VAL A 86 -3.29 8.32 -1.23
C VAL A 86 -1.99 9.08 -1.43
N ALA A 87 -0.92 8.70 -0.72
CA ALA A 87 0.38 9.36 -0.78
C ALA A 87 1.21 8.95 -2.00
N LEU A 88 1.04 7.72 -2.49
CA LEU A 88 1.64 7.17 -3.71
C LEU A 88 0.90 7.64 -4.97
#